data_AF-A0A410YJA0-F1
#
_entry.id   AF-A0A410YJA0-F1
#
_cell.length_a   1.000
_cell.length_b   1.000
_cell.length_c   1.000
_cell.angle_alpha   90.00
_cell.angle_beta   90.00
_cell.angle_gamma   90.00
#
_symmetry.space_group_name_H-M   'P 1'
#
loop_
_entity.id
_entity.type
_entity.pdbx_description
1 polymer ?
#
loop_
_entity_poly.entity_id
_entity_poly.type
_entity_poly.pdbx_seq_one_letter_code
_entity_poly.pdbx_strand_id
1 'polypeptide(L)'
;MESEDGSTERDDARAQLDLITEDRQALAQRVAQHPWWHTLASAAITAVIVAAPLSGSMWIVTLISVLLISASAALDKECDKRMGVSIMKPVGRRSLAIVITLVTVEVALFAASVGIMFAELSGSIAVNSALAAVLMIVGLRMLSHTMAQEIRHGR
;
A
#
# COMPACT_ATOMS: atom_id res chain seq x y z
N MET A 1 10.91 -6.56 55.15
CA MET A 1 9.97 -7.27 54.26
C MET A 1 9.43 -6.38 53.14
N GLU A 2 10.11 -5.27 52.78
CA GLU A 2 9.63 -4.32 51.76
C GLU A 2 10.22 -4.52 50.36
N SER A 3 11.11 -5.50 50.18
CA SER A 3 11.90 -5.70 48.95
C SER A 3 11.38 -6.80 48.02
N GLU A 4 10.41 -7.62 48.46
CA GLU A 4 9.79 -8.69 47.65
C GLU A 4 8.63 -8.18 46.77
N ASP A 5 7.99 -7.07 47.15
CA ASP A 5 6.84 -6.51 46.43
C ASP A 5 7.29 -5.87 45.11
N GLY A 6 8.37 -5.08 45.15
CA GLY A 6 8.93 -4.42 43.97
C GLY A 6 9.63 -5.34 42.96
N SER A 7 10.00 -6.58 43.33
CA SER A 7 10.49 -7.58 42.37
C SER A 7 9.33 -8.24 41.61
N THR A 8 8.22 -8.50 42.29
CA THR A 8 7.03 -9.14 41.71
C THR A 8 6.34 -8.20 40.72
N GLU A 9 6.22 -6.91 41.07
CA GLU A 9 5.65 -5.88 40.18
C GLU A 9 6.54 -5.61 38.95
N ARG A 10 7.88 -5.70 39.10
CA ARG A 10 8.81 -5.60 37.96
C ARG A 10 8.75 -6.80 37.02
N ASP A 11 8.61 -8.01 37.55
CA ASP A 11 8.51 -9.20 36.73
C ASP A 11 7.14 -9.28 36.02
N ASP A 12 6.06 -8.80 36.64
CA ASP A 12 4.75 -8.67 35.99
C ASP A 12 4.77 -7.60 34.88
N ALA A 13 5.42 -6.46 35.12
CA ALA A 13 5.61 -5.43 34.09
C ALA A 13 6.44 -5.93 32.90
N ARG A 14 7.45 -6.77 33.14
CA ARG A 14 8.23 -7.42 32.06
C ARG A 14 7.39 -8.44 31.30
N ALA A 15 6.61 -9.27 31.99
CA ALA A 15 5.71 -10.22 31.35
C ALA A 15 4.68 -9.53 30.45
N GLN A 16 4.11 -8.40 30.89
CA GLN A 16 3.19 -7.61 30.06
C GLN A 16 3.88 -6.99 28.84
N LEU A 17 5.14 -6.52 28.97
CA LEU A 17 5.92 -6.01 27.85
C LEU A 17 6.29 -7.11 26.84
N ASP A 18 6.55 -8.33 27.31
CA ASP A 18 6.82 -9.48 26.46
C ASP A 18 5.59 -9.87 25.64
N LEU A 19 4.40 -9.88 26.27
CA LEU A 19 3.13 -10.12 25.56
C LEU A 19 2.86 -9.07 24.46
N ILE A 20 3.12 -7.79 24.74
CA ILE A 20 3.01 -6.72 23.73
C ILE A 20 4.02 -6.92 22.60
N THR A 21 5.23 -7.41 22.91
CA THR A 21 6.28 -7.67 21.93
C THR A 21 5.92 -8.84 21.02
N GLU A 22 5.38 -9.93 21.59
CA GLU A 22 4.88 -11.07 20.83
C GLU A 22 3.73 -10.68 19.90
N ASP A 23 2.77 -9.90 20.38
CA ASP A 23 1.64 -9.43 19.57
C ASP A 23 2.12 -8.53 18.40
N ARG A 24 3.09 -7.64 18.65
CA ARG A 24 3.72 -6.82 17.60
C ARG A 24 4.44 -7.67 16.56
N GLN A 25 5.10 -8.75 16.97
CA GLN A 25 5.77 -9.66 16.03
C GLN A 25 4.75 -10.44 15.18
N ALA A 26 3.67 -10.91 15.79
CA ALA A 26 2.58 -11.59 15.09
C ALA A 26 1.88 -10.65 14.07
N LEU A 27 1.63 -9.40 14.46
CA LEU A 27 1.12 -8.36 13.56
C LEU A 27 2.10 -8.10 12.40
N ALA A 28 3.40 -7.90 12.68
CA ALA A 28 4.40 -7.67 11.64
C ALA A 28 4.50 -8.84 10.64
N GLN A 29 4.32 -10.08 11.10
CA GLN A 29 4.27 -11.25 10.21
C GLN A 29 3.02 -11.24 9.33
N ARG A 30 1.85 -10.90 9.88
CA ARG A 30 0.61 -10.78 9.09
C ARG A 30 0.69 -9.67 8.04
N VAL A 31 1.27 -8.52 8.39
CA VAL A 31 1.51 -7.42 7.42
C VAL A 31 2.49 -7.84 6.32
N ALA A 32 3.54 -8.59 6.66
CA ALA A 32 4.49 -9.12 5.69
C ALA A 32 3.87 -10.18 4.76
N GLN A 33 2.83 -10.88 5.22
CA GLN A 33 2.04 -11.84 4.45
C GLN A 33 0.89 -11.17 3.67
N HIS A 34 1.06 -9.91 3.28
CA HIS A 34 0.09 -9.23 2.43
C HIS A 34 -0.24 -10.09 1.19
N PRO A 35 -1.52 -10.32 0.86
CA PRO A 35 -1.87 -11.25 -0.19
C PRO A 35 -1.30 -10.83 -1.55
N TRP A 36 -0.57 -11.73 -2.20
CA TRP A 36 0.06 -11.47 -3.50
C TRP A 36 -0.96 -11.08 -4.58
N TRP A 37 -2.19 -11.62 -4.49
CA TRP A 37 -3.28 -11.33 -5.43
C TRP A 37 -3.75 -9.87 -5.33
N HIS A 38 -3.67 -9.26 -4.13
CA HIS A 38 -4.04 -7.87 -3.94
C HIS A 38 -3.05 -6.96 -4.66
N THR A 39 -1.75 -7.20 -4.49
CA THR A 39 -0.71 -6.46 -5.22
C THR A 39 -0.87 -6.57 -6.74
N LEU A 40 -1.20 -7.77 -7.23
CA LEU A 40 -1.44 -7.98 -8.67
C LEU A 40 -2.69 -7.24 -9.17
N ALA A 41 -3.78 -7.29 -8.41
CA ALA A 41 -5.02 -6.60 -8.74
C ALA A 41 -4.84 -5.08 -8.72
N SER A 42 -4.18 -4.51 -7.71
CA SER A 42 -3.87 -3.08 -7.66
C SER A 42 -2.96 -2.65 -8.81
N ALA A 43 -1.94 -3.44 -9.16
CA ALA A 43 -1.08 -3.16 -10.30
C ALA A 43 -1.85 -3.18 -11.63
N ALA A 44 -2.78 -4.14 -11.80
CA ALA A 44 -3.64 -4.20 -12.98
C ALA A 44 -4.58 -2.99 -13.06
N ILE A 45 -5.19 -2.59 -11.95
CA ILE A 45 -6.05 -1.40 -11.85
C ILE A 45 -5.25 -0.15 -12.27
N THR A 46 -4.08 0.08 -11.67
CA THR A 46 -3.20 1.21 -12.02
C THR A 46 -2.83 1.20 -13.52
N ALA A 47 -2.46 0.04 -14.06
CA ALA A 47 -2.11 -0.09 -15.47
C ALA A 47 -3.27 0.33 -16.39
N VAL A 48 -4.51 -0.09 -16.08
CA VAL A 48 -5.69 0.26 -16.86
C VAL A 48 -6.03 1.74 -16.74
N ILE A 49 -5.89 2.34 -15.55
CA ILE A 49 -6.09 3.79 -15.38
C ILE A 49 -5.11 4.58 -16.25
N VAL A 50 -3.82 4.22 -16.22
CA VAL A 50 -2.77 4.91 -17.00
C VAL A 50 -2.91 4.66 -18.50
N ALA A 51 -3.49 3.52 -18.91
CA ALA A 51 -3.80 3.20 -20.29
C ALA A 51 -5.13 3.79 -20.79
N ALA A 52 -6.01 4.27 -19.90
CA ALA A 52 -7.33 4.79 -20.25
C ALA A 52 -7.33 5.87 -21.36
N PRO A 53 -6.32 6.76 -21.44
CA PRO A 53 -6.22 7.74 -22.54
C PRO A 53 -6.15 7.14 -23.95
N LEU A 54 -5.86 5.84 -24.11
CA LEU A 54 -5.95 5.14 -25.41
C LEU A 54 -7.36 5.17 -26.01
N SER A 55 -8.39 5.39 -25.20
CA SER A 55 -9.78 5.51 -25.68
C SER A 55 -10.03 6.77 -26.51
N GLY A 56 -9.13 7.76 -26.47
CA GLY A 56 -9.27 9.03 -27.20
C GLY A 56 -10.42 9.93 -26.69
N SER A 57 -11.14 9.54 -25.63
CA SER A 57 -12.27 10.28 -25.08
C SER A 57 -12.10 10.52 -23.59
N MET A 58 -12.00 11.79 -23.20
CA MET A 58 -11.79 12.18 -21.82
C MET A 58 -12.96 11.77 -20.90
N TRP A 59 -14.18 11.67 -21.44
CA TRP A 59 -15.34 11.15 -20.71
C TRP A 59 -15.17 9.67 -20.35
N ILE A 60 -14.70 8.86 -21.29
CA ILE A 60 -14.42 7.43 -21.08
C ILE A 60 -13.28 7.27 -20.07
N VAL A 61 -12.22 8.08 -20.18
CA VAL A 61 -11.10 8.12 -19.22
C VAL A 61 -11.60 8.38 -17.80
N THR A 62 -12.51 9.36 -17.65
CA THR A 62 -13.04 9.74 -16.34
C THR A 62 -13.90 8.62 -15.76
N LEU A 63 -14.79 8.03 -16.56
CA LEU A 63 -15.64 6.91 -16.12
C LEU A 63 -14.82 5.67 -15.71
N ILE A 64 -13.82 5.28 -16.52
CA ILE A 64 -12.93 4.16 -16.21
C ILE A 64 -12.17 4.42 -14.92
N SER A 65 -11.60 5.62 -14.77
CA SER A 65 -10.85 5.99 -13.56
C SER A 65 -11.73 5.94 -12.31
N VAL A 66 -12.93 6.51 -12.35
CA VAL A 66 -13.87 6.51 -11.20
C VAL A 66 -14.28 5.09 -10.83
N LEU A 67 -14.59 4.25 -11.82
CA LEU A 67 -14.97 2.85 -11.60
C LEU A 67 -13.81 2.06 -10.96
N LEU A 68 -12.60 2.24 -11.46
CA LEU A 68 -11.41 1.53 -11.00
C LEU A 68 -10.93 1.97 -9.62
N ILE A 69 -11.00 3.26 -9.31
CA ILE A 69 -10.74 3.77 -7.95
C ILE A 69 -11.77 3.18 -6.98
N SER A 70 -13.05 3.13 -7.37
CA SER A 70 -14.11 2.52 -6.55
C SER A 70 -13.88 1.02 -6.35
N ALA A 71 -13.45 0.32 -7.41
CA ALA A 71 -13.10 -1.09 -7.35
C ALA A 71 -11.90 -1.36 -6.43
N SER A 72 -10.88 -0.49 -6.46
CA SER A 72 -9.73 -0.58 -5.54
C SER A 72 -10.17 -0.43 -4.09
N ALA A 73 -11.01 0.56 -3.78
CA ALA A 73 -11.54 0.75 -2.42
C ALA A 73 -12.38 -0.44 -1.95
N ALA A 74 -13.11 -1.10 -2.84
CA ALA A 74 -13.83 -2.34 -2.54
C ALA A 74 -12.88 -3.51 -2.31
N LEU A 75 -11.82 -3.61 -3.10
CA LEU A 75 -10.76 -4.62 -2.97
C LEU A 75 -10.05 -4.50 -1.62
N ASP A 76 -9.71 -3.28 -1.21
CA ASP A 76 -9.09 -3.01 0.09
C ASP A 76 -10.00 -3.42 1.24
N LYS A 77 -11.30 -3.07 1.18
CA LYS A 77 -12.28 -3.50 2.18
C LYS A 77 -12.43 -5.02 2.26
N GLU A 78 -12.40 -5.72 1.14
CA GLU A 78 -12.49 -7.17 1.11
C GLU A 78 -11.20 -7.81 1.65
N CYS A 79 -10.04 -7.23 1.35
CA CYS A 79 -8.75 -7.65 1.88
C CYS A 79 -8.69 -7.47 3.40
N ASP A 80 -9.14 -6.32 3.91
CA ASP A 80 -9.26 -6.03 5.34
C ASP A 80 -10.18 -7.03 6.04
N LYS A 81 -11.35 -7.34 5.45
CA LYS A 81 -12.27 -8.35 5.98
C LYS A 81 -11.63 -9.74 6.06
N ARG A 82 -10.82 -10.11 5.08
CA ARG A 82 -10.16 -11.43 5.02
C ARG A 82 -8.97 -11.54 5.96
N MET A 83 -8.21 -10.44 6.14
CA MET A 83 -7.04 -10.43 7.02
C MET A 83 -7.39 -10.16 8.49
N GLY A 84 -8.57 -9.59 8.77
CA GLY A 84 -9.01 -9.23 10.13
C GLY A 84 -8.20 -8.09 10.76
N VAL A 85 -7.35 -7.42 9.97
CA VAL A 85 -6.51 -6.31 10.38
C VAL A 85 -6.66 -5.22 9.32
N SER A 86 -7.20 -4.06 9.71
CA SER A 86 -7.28 -2.89 8.82
C SER A 86 -6.08 -2.00 9.08
N ILE A 87 -5.15 -1.94 8.12
CA ILE A 87 -4.02 -1.01 8.15
C ILE A 87 -4.47 0.29 7.49
N MET A 88 -5.40 0.99 8.16
CA MET A 88 -6.04 2.17 7.57
C MET A 88 -5.12 3.41 7.54
N LYS A 89 -3.94 3.34 8.17
CA LYS A 89 -2.93 4.41 8.17
C LYS A 89 -1.50 3.83 8.13
N PRO A 90 -0.58 4.48 7.39
CA PRO A 90 0.84 4.20 7.52
C PRO A 90 1.30 4.47 8.95
N VAL A 91 1.98 3.48 9.53
CA VAL A 91 2.33 3.45 10.96
C VAL A 91 3.46 4.45 11.26
N GLY A 92 4.36 4.71 10.30
CA GLY A 92 5.52 5.57 10.50
C GLY A 92 5.82 6.57 9.38
N ARG A 93 6.79 7.46 9.64
CA ARG A 93 7.20 8.53 8.71
C ARG A 93 7.75 8.01 7.39
N ARG A 94 8.41 6.83 7.37
CA ARG A 94 8.98 6.28 6.13
C ARG A 94 7.91 5.62 5.28
N SER A 95 6.99 4.85 5.87
CA SER A 95 5.84 4.32 5.14
C SER A 95 4.97 5.42 4.55
N LEU A 96 4.74 6.52 5.30
CA LEU A 96 4.03 7.69 4.78
C LEU A 96 4.79 8.36 3.61
N ALA A 97 6.11 8.52 3.71
CA ALA A 97 6.91 9.06 2.62
C ALA A 97 6.84 8.18 1.35
N ILE A 98 6.84 6.85 1.50
CA ILE A 98 6.68 5.91 0.37
C ILE A 98 5.31 6.11 -0.29
N VAL A 99 4.22 6.18 0.49
CA VAL A 99 2.87 6.41 -0.05
C VAL A 99 2.80 7.73 -0.81
N ILE A 100 3.32 8.82 -0.23
CA ILE A 100 3.33 10.13 -0.90
C ILE A 100 4.12 10.07 -2.21
N THR A 101 5.29 9.41 -2.19
CA THR A 101 6.13 9.26 -3.38
C THR A 101 5.40 8.47 -4.47
N LEU A 102 4.76 7.37 -4.10
CA LEU A 102 4.05 6.49 -5.01
C LEU A 102 2.87 7.23 -5.67
N VAL A 103 2.04 7.91 -4.87
CA VAL A 103 0.94 8.74 -5.37
C VAL A 103 1.45 9.84 -6.30
N THR A 104 2.54 10.53 -5.94
CA THR A 104 3.12 11.60 -6.76
C THR A 104 3.58 11.07 -8.11
N VAL A 105 4.24 9.91 -8.12
CA VAL A 105 4.74 9.26 -9.34
C VAL A 105 3.58 8.77 -10.22
N GLU A 106 2.53 8.18 -9.64
CA GLU A 106 1.34 7.77 -10.40
C GLU A 106 0.63 8.95 -11.03
N VAL A 107 0.47 10.06 -10.30
CA VAL A 107 -0.14 11.29 -10.85
C VAL A 107 0.70 11.83 -12.02
N ALA A 108 2.02 11.84 -11.90
CA ALA A 108 2.91 12.27 -12.97
C ALA A 108 2.82 11.35 -14.20
N LEU A 109 2.78 10.03 -14.01
CA LEU A 109 2.62 9.05 -15.09
C LEU A 109 1.26 9.21 -15.78
N PHE A 110 0.18 9.40 -15.02
CA PHE A 110 -1.15 9.63 -15.58
C PHE A 110 -1.19 10.94 -16.39
N ALA A 111 -0.63 12.02 -15.85
CA ALA A 111 -0.52 13.30 -16.57
C ALA A 111 0.31 13.16 -17.85
N ALA A 112 1.40 12.40 -17.82
CA ALA A 112 2.20 12.08 -19.00
C ALA A 112 1.40 11.28 -20.04
N SER A 113 0.62 10.28 -19.63
CA SER A 113 -0.27 9.54 -20.55
C SER A 113 -1.31 10.45 -21.20
N VAL A 114 -1.90 11.38 -20.46
CA VAL A 114 -2.84 12.38 -21.02
C VAL A 114 -2.12 13.30 -22.00
N GLY A 115 -0.90 13.75 -21.70
CA GLY A 115 -0.09 14.55 -22.63
C GLY A 115 0.26 13.80 -23.91
N ILE A 116 0.63 12.53 -23.81
CA ILE A 116 0.95 11.65 -24.96
C ILE A 116 -0.29 11.44 -25.85
N MET A 117 -1.49 11.34 -25.26
CA MET A 117 -2.75 11.26 -26.00
C MET A 117 -2.91 12.44 -26.97
N PHE A 118 -2.56 13.66 -26.55
CA PHE A 118 -2.61 14.85 -27.42
C PHE A 118 -1.50 14.89 -28.47
N ALA A 119 -0.41 14.14 -28.28
CA ALA A 119 0.73 14.10 -29.17
C ALA A 119 0.68 12.94 -30.20
N GLU A 120 -0.41 12.16 -30.22
CA GLU A 120 -0.63 10.99 -31.11
C GLU A 120 0.46 9.87 -31.05
N LEU A 121 1.31 9.90 -30.04
CA LEU A 121 2.40 8.93 -29.82
C LEU A 121 1.89 7.68 -29.08
N SER A 122 0.90 6.99 -29.65
CA SER A 122 0.14 5.90 -29.04
C SER A 122 0.99 4.74 -28.48
N GLY A 123 2.13 4.42 -29.12
CA GLY A 123 3.06 3.39 -28.65
C GLY A 123 3.70 3.68 -27.29
N SER A 124 3.83 4.96 -26.92
CA SER A 124 4.45 5.36 -25.64
C SER A 124 3.51 5.15 -24.45
N ILE A 125 2.19 5.07 -24.68
CA ILE A 125 1.20 4.87 -23.61
C ILE A 125 1.31 3.46 -23.04
N ALA A 126 1.58 2.45 -23.88
CA ALA A 126 1.78 1.07 -23.43
C ALA A 126 3.05 0.92 -22.56
N VAL A 127 4.12 1.63 -22.91
CA VAL A 127 5.34 1.66 -22.08
C VAL A 127 5.07 2.36 -20.75
N ASN A 128 4.32 3.46 -20.78
CA ASN A 128 3.97 4.23 -19.60
C ASN A 128 3.07 3.44 -18.63
N SER A 129 2.09 2.68 -19.15
CA SER A 129 1.22 1.83 -18.33
C SER A 129 1.96 0.63 -17.74
N ALA A 130 2.87 0.01 -18.51
CA ALA A 130 3.74 -1.05 -18.00
C ALA A 130 4.65 -0.52 -16.88
N LEU A 131 5.22 0.68 -17.05
CA LEU A 131 6.05 1.32 -16.03
C LEU A 131 5.26 1.59 -14.74
N ALA A 132 4.03 2.11 -14.86
CA ALA A 132 3.16 2.34 -13.72
C ALA A 132 2.82 1.04 -12.97
N ALA A 133 2.53 -0.05 -13.69
CA ALA A 133 2.28 -1.36 -13.08
C ALA A 133 3.48 -1.87 -12.29
N VAL A 134 4.69 -1.78 -12.87
CA VAL A 134 5.94 -2.20 -12.20
C VAL A 134 6.19 -1.35 -10.96
N LEU A 135 6.02 -0.03 -11.04
CA LEU A 135 6.21 0.88 -9.91
C LEU A 135 5.21 0.60 -8.78
N MET A 136 3.96 0.26 -9.11
CA MET A 136 2.95 -0.13 -8.12
C MET A 136 3.36 -1.41 -7.40
N ILE A 137 3.81 -2.44 -8.13
CA ILE A 137 4.28 -3.70 -7.52
C ILE A 137 5.47 -3.46 -6.60
N VAL A 138 6.47 -2.72 -7.08
CA VAL A 138 7.69 -2.41 -6.30
C VAL A 138 7.36 -1.57 -5.09
N GLY A 139 6.51 -0.55 -5.26
CA GLY A 139 6.09 0.36 -4.21
C GLY A 139 5.30 -0.33 -3.11
N LEU A 140 4.34 -1.20 -3.45
CA LEU A 140 3.60 -2.00 -2.47
C LEU A 140 4.52 -2.96 -1.70
N ARG A 141 5.51 -3.57 -2.36
CA ARG A 141 6.50 -4.40 -1.67
C ARG A 141 7.40 -3.60 -0.74
N MET A 142 7.88 -2.44 -1.17
CA MET A 142 8.67 -1.56 -0.30
C MET A 142 7.85 -1.07 0.89
N LEU A 143 6.58 -0.74 0.67
CA LEU A 143 5.67 -0.33 1.73
C LEU A 143 5.45 -1.44 2.76
N SER A 144 5.15 -2.67 2.32
CA SER A 144 4.93 -3.80 3.23
C SER A 144 6.18 -4.16 4.04
N HIS A 145 7.36 -4.15 3.40
CA HIS A 145 8.63 -4.35 4.10
C HIS A 145 8.93 -3.23 5.11
N THR A 146 8.69 -1.97 4.73
CA THR A 146 8.97 -0.82 5.60
C THR A 146 8.01 -0.78 6.78
N MET A 147 6.72 -1.05 6.56
CA MET A 147 5.75 -1.19 7.65
C MET A 147 6.10 -2.34 8.58
N ALA A 148 6.50 -3.50 8.05
CA ALA A 148 6.94 -4.61 8.89
C ALA A 148 8.17 -4.26 9.74
N GLN A 149 9.09 -3.45 9.20
CA GLN A 149 10.21 -2.91 9.96
C GLN A 149 9.78 -1.89 11.02
N GLU A 150 8.90 -0.94 10.68
CA GLU A 150 8.42 0.09 11.62
C GLU A 150 7.67 -0.54 12.80
N ILE A 151 6.78 -1.52 12.54
CA ILE A 151 6.05 -2.27 13.56
C ILE A 151 7.03 -3.03 14.48
N ARG A 152 8.06 -3.68 13.92
CA ARG A 152 9.09 -4.39 14.71
C ARG A 152 9.88 -3.46 15.63
N HIS A 153 10.06 -2.20 15.24
CA HIS A 153 10.78 -1.20 16.05
C HIS A 153 9.84 -0.37 16.95
N GLY A 154 8.54 -0.67 16.98
CA GLY A 154 7.55 0.04 17.79
C GLY A 154 7.39 1.52 17.41
N ARG A 155 7.59 1.86 16.13
CA ARG A 155 7.48 3.23 15.60
C ARG A 155 6.19 3.45 14.83
#